data_AF-A8PYD9-F1
#
_entry.id   AF-A8PYD9-F1
#
_cell.length_a   1.000
_cell.length_b   1.000
_cell.length_c   1.000
_cell.angle_alpha   90.00
_cell.angle_beta   90.00
_cell.angle_gamma   90.00
#
_symmetry.space_group_name_H-M   'P 1'
#
loop_
_entity.id
_entity.type
_entity.pdbx_description
1 polymer ?
#
loop_
_entity_poly.entity_id
_entity_poly.type
_entity_poly.pdbx_seq_one_letter_code
_entity_poly.pdbx_strand_id
1 'polypeptide(L)'
;MMLVPSNRRRVEREMSTAMNDIAKSLMPPSAVPTIWELPAHGRDSTWVQAQLEALQRLGAHGEADGRDVYLDGQVSGTVYHGGEQLNQLLAASIERFLLTNPLHPEVFPGLRKMEAEVVSMVLQMYHAPVGAAGTTTSGGTESILMAVLAMREWGRAERGITRPEIVVPSSAHVAFDKAGAITLA
;
A
#
# COMPACT_ATOMS: atom_id res chain seq x y z
N MET A 1 24.82 22.26 12.98
CA MET A 1 25.69 21.20 12.43
C MET A 1 25.83 21.22 10.89
N MET A 2 24.83 21.68 10.12
CA MET A 2 24.90 21.82 8.65
C MET A 2 25.60 23.10 8.12
N LEU A 3 26.02 24.01 9.00
CA LEU A 3 26.52 25.34 8.61
C LEU A 3 27.96 25.34 8.05
N VAL A 4 28.68 24.21 8.15
CA VAL A 4 30.03 24.07 7.60
C VAL A 4 29.93 23.54 6.17
N PRO A 5 30.49 24.24 5.15
CA PRO A 5 30.41 23.82 3.75
C PRO A 5 30.89 22.40 3.47
N SER A 6 31.89 21.91 4.21
CA SER A 6 32.39 20.54 4.10
C SER A 6 31.38 19.50 4.60
N ASN A 7 30.65 19.78 5.68
CA ASN A 7 29.59 18.90 6.19
C ASN A 7 28.40 18.85 5.23
N ARG A 8 28.04 19.99 4.63
CA ARG A 8 26.98 20.04 3.60
C ARG A 8 27.34 19.21 2.37
N ARG A 9 28.56 19.37 1.83
CA ARG A 9 29.05 18.57 0.69
C ARG A 9 29.09 17.08 1.02
N ARG A 10 29.42 16.71 2.26
CA ARG A 10 29.41 15.31 2.70
C ARG A 10 27.99 14.75 2.74
N VAL A 11 27.03 15.47 3.30
CA VAL A 11 25.61 15.07 3.33
C VAL A 11 25.05 14.95 1.91
N GLU A 12 25.31 15.92 1.04
CA GLU A 12 24.88 15.88 -0.37
C GLU A 12 25.46 14.66 -1.11
N ARG A 13 26.73 14.32 -0.86
CA ARG A 13 27.35 13.12 -1.41
C ARG A 13 26.72 11.84 -0.88
N GLU A 14 26.54 11.71 0.44
CA GLU A 14 25.91 10.52 1.06
C GLU A 14 24.46 10.33 0.57
N MET A 15 23.69 11.42 0.49
CA MET A 15 22.36 11.44 -0.12
C MET A 15 22.38 10.99 -1.57
N SER A 16 23.29 11.52 -2.39
CA SER A 16 23.40 11.15 -3.81
C SER A 16 23.76 9.67 -3.99
N THR A 17 24.70 9.16 -3.18
CA THR A 17 25.04 7.73 -3.18
C THR A 17 23.82 6.89 -2.81
N ALA A 18 23.12 7.23 -1.72
CA ALA A 18 21.93 6.51 -1.29
C ALA A 18 20.83 6.52 -2.36
N MET A 19 20.58 7.66 -3.00
CA MET A 19 19.61 7.76 -4.10
C MET A 19 20.00 6.89 -5.30
N ASN A 20 21.30 6.84 -5.65
CA ASN A 20 21.78 6.00 -6.74
C ASN A 20 21.64 4.51 -6.42
N ASP A 21 21.93 4.11 -5.18
CA ASP A 21 21.81 2.72 -4.75
C ASP A 21 20.34 2.27 -4.71
N ILE A 22 19.44 3.15 -4.22
CA ILE A 22 17.99 2.93 -4.30
C ILE A 22 17.55 2.82 -5.76
N ALA A 23 18.00 3.71 -6.65
CA ALA A 23 17.62 3.68 -8.05
C ALA A 23 18.02 2.36 -8.73
N LYS A 24 19.24 1.88 -8.47
CA LYS A 24 19.72 0.58 -8.96
C LYS A 24 18.90 -0.59 -8.42
N SER A 25 18.49 -0.51 -7.15
CA SER A 25 17.70 -1.57 -6.52
C SER A 25 16.24 -1.58 -6.99
N LEU A 26 15.63 -0.42 -7.25
CA LEU A 26 14.22 -0.31 -7.65
C LEU A 26 14.00 -0.52 -9.14
N MET A 27 15.01 -0.21 -9.97
CA MET A 27 14.95 -0.36 -11.43
C MET A 27 16.21 -1.06 -11.94
N PRO A 28 16.31 -2.39 -11.75
CA PRO A 28 17.43 -3.14 -12.31
C PRO A 28 17.41 -3.05 -13.86
N PRO A 29 18.58 -3.09 -14.53
CA PRO A 29 18.64 -3.20 -15.98
C PRO A 29 17.80 -4.39 -16.46
N SER A 30 16.92 -4.15 -17.42
CA SER A 30 15.94 -5.13 -17.88
C SER A 30 16.00 -5.34 -19.38
N ALA A 31 15.85 -6.60 -19.81
CA ALA A 31 15.60 -6.94 -21.21
C ALA A 31 14.13 -6.73 -21.61
N VAL A 32 13.24 -6.47 -20.65
CA VAL A 32 11.83 -6.16 -20.90
C VAL A 32 11.73 -4.80 -21.58
N PRO A 33 11.13 -4.69 -22.78
CA PRO A 33 10.98 -3.42 -23.48
C PRO A 33 10.23 -2.39 -22.63
N THR A 34 10.77 -1.18 -22.54
CA THR A 34 10.04 -0.06 -21.94
C THR A 34 9.01 0.46 -22.92
N ILE A 35 7.75 0.51 -22.49
CA ILE A 35 6.63 1.00 -23.29
C ILE A 35 6.32 2.43 -22.84
N TRP A 36 6.72 3.41 -23.66
CA TRP A 36 6.54 4.84 -23.37
C TRP A 36 5.22 5.40 -23.88
N GLU A 37 4.63 4.72 -24.86
CA GLU A 37 3.45 5.18 -25.58
C GLU A 37 2.48 4.01 -25.79
N LEU A 38 1.19 4.31 -25.92
CA LEU A 38 0.19 3.30 -26.25
C LEU A 38 0.51 2.71 -27.64
N PRO A 39 0.55 1.37 -27.81
CA PRO A 39 0.78 0.77 -29.11
C PRO A 39 -0.28 1.20 -30.13
N ALA A 40 0.16 1.51 -31.36
CA ALA A 40 -0.75 1.89 -32.46
C ALA A 40 -1.79 0.79 -32.79
N HIS A 41 -1.47 -0.47 -32.49
CA HIS A 41 -2.37 -1.61 -32.64
C HIS A 41 -2.36 -2.47 -31.38
N GLY A 42 -3.52 -3.03 -31.04
CA GLY A 42 -3.65 -3.96 -29.92
C GLY A 42 -2.71 -5.15 -30.06
N ARG A 43 -2.11 -5.55 -28.95
CA ARG A 43 -1.29 -6.77 -28.87
C ARG A 43 -2.19 -7.96 -28.53
N ASP A 44 -1.85 -9.12 -29.05
CA ASP A 44 -2.56 -10.35 -28.72
C ASP A 44 -2.24 -10.83 -27.29
N SER A 45 -3.03 -11.76 -26.80
CA SER A 45 -2.87 -12.32 -25.46
C SER A 45 -1.52 -13.03 -25.29
N THR A 46 -1.01 -13.69 -26.33
CA THR A 46 0.29 -14.37 -26.29
C THR A 46 1.43 -13.39 -26.01
N TRP A 47 1.42 -12.24 -26.67
CA TRP A 47 2.38 -11.18 -26.43
C TRP A 47 2.26 -10.63 -25.01
N VAL A 48 1.03 -10.36 -24.53
CA VAL A 48 0.78 -9.83 -23.18
C VAL A 48 1.30 -10.80 -22.12
N GLN A 49 0.98 -12.09 -22.22
CA GLN A 49 1.43 -13.10 -21.27
C GLN A 49 2.96 -13.21 -21.26
N ALA A 50 3.61 -13.20 -22.42
CA ALA A 50 5.07 -13.20 -22.51
C ALA A 50 5.70 -11.97 -21.83
N GLN A 51 5.07 -10.79 -21.92
CA GLN A 51 5.55 -9.60 -21.19
C GLN A 51 5.34 -9.72 -19.68
N LEU A 52 4.19 -10.24 -19.23
CA LEU A 52 3.91 -10.44 -17.80
C LEU A 52 4.88 -11.44 -17.16
N GLU A 53 5.17 -12.56 -17.84
CA GLU A 53 6.18 -13.52 -17.39
C GLU A 53 7.57 -12.88 -17.28
N ALA A 54 7.95 -12.06 -18.25
CA ALA A 54 9.23 -11.36 -18.22
C ALA A 54 9.30 -10.30 -17.11
N LEU A 55 8.19 -9.60 -16.83
CA LEU A 55 8.07 -8.65 -15.72
C LEU A 55 8.10 -9.35 -14.35
N GLN A 56 7.48 -10.53 -14.22
CA GLN A 56 7.49 -11.29 -12.97
C GLN A 56 8.91 -11.76 -12.60
N ARG A 57 9.74 -12.07 -13.60
CA ARG A 57 11.16 -12.42 -13.42
C ARG A 57 12.07 -11.19 -13.23
N LEU A 58 11.52 -9.98 -13.23
CA LEU A 58 12.30 -8.76 -13.03
C LEU A 58 12.60 -8.55 -11.55
N GLY A 59 13.63 -9.22 -11.05
CA GLY A 59 14.09 -9.11 -9.66
C GLY A 59 15.35 -8.25 -9.50
N ALA A 60 15.51 -7.63 -8.32
CA ALA A 60 16.72 -6.89 -7.95
C ALA A 60 18.00 -7.79 -7.85
N HIS A 61 17.84 -9.11 -7.94
CA HIS A 61 18.90 -10.11 -7.80
C HIS A 61 19.14 -10.95 -9.08
N GLY A 62 18.69 -10.49 -10.25
CA GLY A 62 18.87 -11.19 -11.53
C GLY A 62 17.56 -11.80 -12.06
N GLU A 63 17.64 -12.92 -12.79
CA GLU A 63 16.49 -13.63 -13.40
C GLU A 63 15.64 -14.43 -12.38
N ALA A 64 15.79 -14.19 -11.08
CA ALA A 64 15.01 -14.86 -10.05
C ALA A 64 13.69 -14.13 -9.83
N ASP A 65 12.59 -14.87 -9.91
CA ASP A 65 11.27 -14.38 -9.49
C ASP A 65 11.36 -13.92 -8.03
N GLY A 66 10.79 -12.75 -7.70
CA GLY A 66 10.72 -12.26 -6.32
C GLY A 66 10.04 -13.28 -5.37
N ARG A 67 9.28 -14.22 -5.95
CA ARG A 67 8.75 -15.43 -5.30
C ARG A 67 9.81 -16.28 -4.61
N ASP A 68 10.90 -16.60 -5.29
CA ASP A 68 11.93 -17.47 -4.72
C ASP A 68 12.62 -16.80 -3.52
N VAL A 69 12.81 -15.48 -3.61
CA VAL A 69 13.46 -14.67 -2.56
C VAL A 69 12.63 -14.62 -1.27
N TYR A 70 11.30 -14.41 -1.36
CA TYR A 70 10.47 -14.38 -0.15
C TYR A 70 10.18 -15.78 0.40
N LEU A 71 10.14 -16.82 -0.44
CA LEU A 71 9.94 -18.21 0.02
C LEU A 71 11.14 -18.73 0.81
N ASP A 72 12.35 -18.29 0.46
CA ASP A 72 13.57 -18.58 1.23
C ASP A 72 13.65 -17.84 2.58
N GLY A 73 12.63 -17.03 2.92
CA GLY A 73 12.51 -16.35 4.22
C GLY A 73 13.51 -15.20 4.41
N GLN A 74 14.16 -14.75 3.35
CA GLN A 74 15.20 -13.71 3.40
C GLN A 74 14.62 -12.29 3.39
N VAL A 75 13.29 -12.16 3.22
CA VAL A 75 12.60 -10.87 3.14
C VAL A 75 11.86 -10.61 4.44
N SER A 76 12.30 -9.61 5.20
CA SER A 76 11.62 -9.17 6.43
C SER A 76 10.29 -8.48 6.10
N GLY A 77 9.20 -8.90 6.74
CA GLY A 77 7.88 -8.34 6.49
C GLY A 77 7.37 -8.74 5.10
N THR A 78 7.11 -7.76 4.23
CA THR A 78 6.70 -7.85 2.81
C THR A 78 5.60 -8.86 2.45
N VAL A 79 5.81 -10.16 2.64
CA VAL A 79 4.84 -11.25 2.41
C VAL A 79 4.55 -11.97 3.73
N TYR A 80 3.30 -11.91 4.20
CA TYR A 80 2.93 -12.40 5.54
C TYR A 80 2.55 -13.88 5.62
N HIS A 81 2.07 -14.49 4.52
CA HIS A 81 1.64 -15.89 4.50
C HIS A 81 2.34 -16.70 3.41
N GLY A 82 2.17 -16.32 2.13
CA GLY A 82 2.89 -16.91 0.99
C GLY A 82 2.55 -18.37 0.63
N GLY A 83 1.83 -19.10 1.49
CA GLY A 83 1.47 -20.51 1.26
C GLY A 83 0.54 -20.76 0.07
N GLU A 84 0.88 -21.78 -0.73
CA GLU A 84 0.24 -22.11 -2.02
C GLU A 84 -1.28 -22.35 -1.90
N GLN A 85 -1.73 -23.10 -0.89
CA GLN A 85 -3.16 -23.38 -0.70
C GLN A 85 -3.99 -22.10 -0.50
N LEU A 86 -3.48 -21.14 0.29
CA LEU A 86 -4.16 -19.87 0.50
C LEU A 86 -4.11 -19.01 -0.76
N ASN A 87 -2.98 -18.99 -1.47
CA ASN A 87 -2.84 -18.23 -2.71
C ASN A 87 -3.86 -18.68 -3.77
N GLN A 88 -4.07 -19.99 -3.92
CA GLN A 88 -5.08 -20.55 -4.83
C GLN A 88 -6.49 -20.12 -4.45
N LEU A 89 -6.82 -20.15 -3.16
CA LEU A 89 -8.11 -19.67 -2.65
C LEU A 89 -8.32 -18.17 -2.92
N LEU A 90 -7.29 -17.35 -2.68
CA LEU A 90 -7.33 -15.90 -2.92
C LEU A 90 -7.49 -15.59 -4.41
N ALA A 91 -6.73 -16.24 -5.28
CA ALA A 91 -6.83 -16.06 -6.73
C ALA A 91 -8.24 -16.40 -7.24
N ALA A 92 -8.79 -17.55 -6.85
CA ALA A 92 -10.14 -17.95 -7.21
C ALA A 92 -11.22 -17.00 -6.65
N SER A 93 -10.97 -16.39 -5.49
CA SER A 93 -11.88 -15.40 -4.90
C SER A 93 -11.84 -14.08 -5.68
N ILE A 94 -10.64 -13.59 -6.02
CA ILE A 94 -10.47 -12.38 -6.85
C ILE A 94 -11.12 -12.56 -8.22
N GLU A 95 -10.90 -13.70 -8.87
CA GLU A 95 -11.50 -14.01 -10.17
C GLU A 95 -13.03 -13.89 -10.14
N ARG A 96 -13.68 -14.42 -9.08
CA ARG A 96 -15.14 -14.37 -8.91
C ARG A 96 -15.68 -12.96 -8.70
N PHE A 97 -14.90 -12.07 -8.10
CA PHE A 97 -15.31 -10.71 -7.75
C PHE A 97 -14.62 -9.62 -8.58
N LEU A 98 -13.92 -10.01 -9.67
CA LEU A 98 -13.03 -9.14 -10.46
C LEU A 98 -13.70 -7.84 -10.96
N LEU A 99 -14.98 -7.90 -11.30
CA LEU A 99 -15.75 -6.78 -11.84
C LEU A 99 -16.69 -6.12 -10.82
N THR A 100 -16.58 -6.51 -9.55
CA THR A 100 -17.41 -5.91 -8.49
C THR A 100 -16.87 -4.55 -8.08
N ASN A 101 -17.78 -3.64 -7.73
CA ASN A 101 -17.44 -2.29 -7.30
C ASN A 101 -18.31 -1.92 -6.08
N PRO A 102 -17.72 -1.72 -4.88
CA PRO A 102 -18.49 -1.46 -3.66
C PRO A 102 -19.26 -0.12 -3.68
N LEU A 103 -18.99 0.76 -4.65
CA LEU A 103 -19.77 1.98 -4.89
C LEU A 103 -21.23 1.70 -5.29
N HIS A 104 -21.51 0.49 -5.81
CA HIS A 104 -22.84 0.09 -6.29
C HIS A 104 -23.39 -1.10 -5.48
N PRO A 105 -23.72 -0.92 -4.19
CA PRO A 105 -24.17 -2.00 -3.31
C PRO A 105 -25.50 -2.63 -3.74
N GLU A 106 -26.32 -1.91 -4.50
CA GLU A 106 -27.55 -2.40 -5.12
C GLU A 106 -27.29 -3.41 -6.24
N VAL A 107 -26.15 -3.28 -6.93
CA VAL A 107 -25.70 -4.20 -7.99
C VAL A 107 -24.89 -5.35 -7.38
N PHE A 108 -24.08 -5.08 -6.35
CA PHE A 108 -23.19 -6.04 -5.71
C PHE A 108 -23.49 -6.26 -4.22
N PRO A 109 -24.71 -6.68 -3.84
CA PRO A 109 -25.09 -6.83 -2.43
C PRO A 109 -24.27 -7.91 -1.69
N GLY A 110 -23.75 -8.91 -2.42
CA GLY A 110 -22.84 -9.92 -1.89
C GLY A 110 -21.52 -9.32 -1.41
N LEU A 111 -20.93 -8.38 -2.15
CA LEU A 111 -19.72 -7.67 -1.74
C LEU A 111 -19.98 -6.83 -0.49
N ARG A 112 -21.07 -6.05 -0.48
CA ARG A 112 -21.48 -5.26 0.69
C ARG A 112 -21.65 -6.13 1.93
N LYS A 113 -22.22 -7.33 1.79
CA LYS A 113 -22.34 -8.30 2.89
C LYS A 113 -20.97 -8.72 3.40
N MET A 114 -20.05 -9.10 2.52
CA MET A 114 -18.70 -9.52 2.91
C MET A 114 -17.95 -8.42 3.66
N GLU A 115 -17.98 -7.17 3.18
CA GLU A 115 -17.33 -6.05 3.86
C GLU A 115 -17.91 -5.81 5.26
N ALA A 116 -19.24 -5.84 5.41
CA ALA A 116 -19.89 -5.70 6.70
C ALA A 116 -19.51 -6.82 7.69
N GLU A 117 -19.38 -8.06 7.21
CA GLU A 117 -18.98 -9.21 8.03
C GLU A 117 -17.52 -9.12 8.46
N VAL A 118 -16.61 -8.70 7.56
CA VAL A 118 -15.20 -8.46 7.92
C VAL A 118 -15.10 -7.41 9.02
N VAL A 119 -15.79 -6.28 8.88
CA VAL A 119 -15.83 -5.24 9.92
C VAL A 119 -16.39 -5.81 11.23
N SER A 120 -17.49 -6.56 11.18
CA SER A 120 -18.11 -7.15 12.37
C SER A 120 -17.16 -8.13 13.10
N MET A 121 -16.46 -8.99 12.37
CA MET A 121 -15.49 -9.92 12.95
C MET A 121 -14.33 -9.19 13.61
N VAL A 122 -13.82 -8.12 12.99
CA VAL A 122 -12.73 -7.30 13.57
C VAL A 122 -13.20 -6.56 14.82
N LEU A 123 -14.38 -5.94 14.79
CA LEU A 123 -14.96 -5.28 15.97
C LEU A 123 -15.10 -6.26 17.15
N GLN A 124 -15.56 -7.49 16.89
CA GLN A 124 -15.65 -8.53 17.89
C GLN A 124 -14.27 -8.96 18.42
N MET A 125 -13.29 -9.15 17.54
CA MET A 125 -11.92 -9.52 17.89
C MET A 125 -11.26 -8.50 18.84
N TYR A 126 -11.57 -7.22 18.66
CA TYR A 126 -11.05 -6.13 19.50
C TYR A 126 -11.97 -5.76 20.69
N HIS A 127 -12.99 -6.57 20.98
CA HIS A 127 -13.95 -6.33 22.08
C HIS A 127 -14.59 -4.93 22.02
N ALA A 128 -14.97 -4.48 20.82
CA ALA A 128 -15.55 -3.16 20.62
C ALA A 128 -16.88 -3.01 21.40
N PRO A 129 -17.19 -1.80 21.89
CA PRO A 129 -18.43 -1.56 22.63
C PRO A 129 -19.67 -1.71 21.75
N VAL A 130 -20.82 -1.91 22.37
CA VAL A 130 -22.12 -1.93 21.68
C VAL A 130 -22.32 -0.61 20.94
N GLY A 131 -22.70 -0.71 19.66
CA GLY A 131 -22.86 0.46 18.79
C GLY A 131 -21.59 0.93 18.08
N ALA A 132 -20.45 0.27 18.30
CA ALA A 132 -19.25 0.51 17.50
C ALA A 132 -19.48 0.17 16.02
N ALA A 133 -18.81 0.91 15.14
CA ALA A 133 -18.88 0.76 13.70
C ALA A 133 -17.49 0.92 13.08
N GLY A 134 -17.37 0.54 11.82
CA GLY A 134 -16.13 0.66 11.06
C GLY A 134 -16.36 0.54 9.56
N THR A 135 -15.27 0.66 8.80
CA THR A 135 -15.26 0.48 7.35
C THR A 135 -13.97 -0.23 6.95
N THR A 136 -14.03 -0.97 5.84
CA THR A 136 -12.81 -1.45 5.16
C THR A 136 -12.09 -0.26 4.52
N THR A 137 -10.77 -0.33 4.45
CA THR A 137 -9.91 0.64 3.75
C THR A 137 -8.87 -0.11 2.91
N SER A 138 -8.17 0.57 2.01
CA SER A 138 -7.15 -0.01 1.15
C SER A 138 -5.89 -0.46 1.89
N GLY A 139 -5.70 -0.04 3.14
CA GLY A 139 -4.56 -0.43 3.98
C GLY A 139 -4.35 0.48 5.18
N GLY A 140 -3.32 0.18 5.97
CA GLY A 140 -3.08 0.85 7.26
C GLY A 140 -2.84 2.36 7.16
N THR A 141 -2.26 2.85 6.07
CA THR A 141 -2.08 4.31 5.87
C THR A 141 -3.44 5.01 5.71
N GLU A 142 -4.35 4.47 4.90
CA GLU A 142 -5.70 5.04 4.74
C GLU A 142 -6.48 4.95 6.06
N SER A 143 -6.39 3.83 6.77
CA SER A 143 -7.01 3.68 8.10
C SER A 143 -6.60 4.79 9.07
N ILE A 144 -5.29 5.12 9.14
CA ILE A 144 -4.79 6.21 9.99
C ILE A 144 -5.30 7.58 9.51
N LEU A 145 -5.27 7.83 8.20
CA LEU A 145 -5.78 9.08 7.61
C LEU A 145 -7.26 9.29 7.94
N MET A 146 -8.09 8.25 7.77
CA MET A 146 -9.52 8.31 8.04
C MET A 146 -9.82 8.52 9.54
N ALA A 147 -9.05 7.88 10.43
CA ALA A 147 -9.20 8.09 11.87
C ALA A 147 -8.88 9.53 12.29
N VAL A 148 -7.77 10.09 11.78
CA VAL A 148 -7.39 11.48 12.05
C VAL A 148 -8.42 12.45 11.48
N LEU A 149 -8.85 12.24 10.24
CA LEU A 149 -9.87 13.05 9.59
C LEU A 149 -11.20 13.04 10.37
N ALA A 150 -11.66 11.86 10.81
CA ALA A 150 -12.88 11.73 11.59
C ALA A 150 -12.79 12.50 12.92
N MET A 151 -11.66 12.38 13.64
CA MET A 151 -11.45 13.10 14.91
C MET A 151 -11.34 14.62 14.70
N ARG A 152 -10.73 15.07 13.60
CA ARG A 152 -10.67 16.49 13.22
C ARG A 152 -12.07 17.04 13.00
N GLU A 153 -12.89 16.39 12.17
CA GLU A 153 -14.24 16.84 11.86
C GLU A 153 -15.14 16.84 13.09
N TRP A 154 -15.07 15.78 13.89
CA TRP A 154 -15.76 15.72 15.17
C TRP A 154 -15.34 16.84 16.12
N GLY A 155 -14.02 17.08 16.27
CA GLY A 155 -13.51 18.16 17.12
C GLY A 155 -13.93 19.56 16.65
N ARG A 156 -14.02 19.77 15.33
CA ARG A 156 -14.55 21.00 14.74
C ARG A 156 -16.03 21.17 15.07
N ALA A 157 -16.84 20.15 14.80
CA ALA A 157 -18.30 20.21 14.93
C ALA A 157 -18.76 20.27 16.40
N GLU A 158 -18.22 19.42 17.26
CA GLU A 158 -18.69 19.24 18.64
C GLU A 158 -17.96 20.12 19.66
N ARG A 159 -16.75 20.60 19.32
CA ARG A 159 -15.89 21.35 20.26
C ARG A 159 -15.40 22.69 19.73
N GLY A 160 -15.75 23.07 18.51
CA GLY A 160 -15.32 24.34 17.91
C GLY A 160 -13.80 24.45 17.70
N ILE A 161 -13.09 23.32 17.61
CA ILE A 161 -11.63 23.30 17.44
C ILE A 161 -11.29 23.77 16.02
N THR A 162 -10.59 24.89 15.91
CA THR A 162 -10.17 25.48 14.62
C THR A 162 -8.69 25.20 14.29
N ARG A 163 -7.89 24.84 15.30
CA ARG A 163 -6.47 24.51 15.18
C ARG A 163 -6.20 23.17 15.87
N PRO A 164 -6.55 22.05 15.24
CA PRO A 164 -6.36 20.71 15.81
C PRO A 164 -4.87 20.36 15.94
N GLU A 165 -4.54 19.56 16.95
CA GLU A 165 -3.20 19.04 17.20
C GLU A 165 -3.23 17.50 17.30
N ILE A 166 -2.18 16.84 16.80
CA ILE A 166 -1.99 15.39 16.92
C ILE A 166 -0.79 15.16 17.85
N VAL A 167 -1.03 14.51 18.99
CA VAL A 167 0.02 14.15 19.95
C VAL A 167 0.25 12.64 19.87
N VAL A 168 1.42 12.22 19.37
CA VAL A 168 1.80 10.82 19.18
C VAL A 168 3.24 10.56 19.63
N PRO A 169 3.61 9.32 19.98
CA PRO A 169 5.00 8.97 20.27
C PRO A 169 5.91 9.17 19.05
N SER A 170 7.20 9.40 19.28
CA SER A 170 8.21 9.54 18.21
C SER A 170 8.37 8.28 17.34
N SER A 171 7.96 7.12 17.83
CA SER A 171 7.95 5.85 17.10
C SER A 171 6.67 5.59 16.30
N ALA A 172 5.70 6.50 16.33
CA ALA A 172 4.46 6.35 15.59
C ALA A 172 4.71 6.24 14.08
N HIS A 173 3.82 5.53 13.38
CA HIS A 173 3.95 5.34 11.94
C HIS A 173 3.91 6.69 11.20
N VAL A 174 4.76 6.87 10.19
CA VAL A 174 4.87 8.11 9.38
C VAL A 174 3.55 8.57 8.72
N ALA A 175 2.54 7.69 8.67
CA ALA A 175 1.20 8.04 8.24
C ALA A 175 0.55 9.12 9.13
N PHE A 176 0.93 9.26 10.40
CA PHE A 176 0.46 10.35 11.25
C PHE A 176 0.98 11.72 10.79
N ASP A 177 2.26 11.82 10.40
CA ASP A 177 2.81 13.06 9.82
C ASP A 177 2.12 13.40 8.50
N LYS A 178 1.89 12.38 7.65
CA LYS A 178 1.13 12.54 6.40
C LYS A 178 -0.30 13.01 6.67
N ALA A 179 -0.96 12.44 7.69
CA ALA A 179 -2.28 12.86 8.11
C ALA A 179 -2.27 14.31 8.60
N GLY A 180 -1.29 14.70 9.41
CA GLY A 180 -1.07 16.07 9.85
C GLY A 180 -0.98 17.04 8.67
N ALA A 181 -0.17 16.70 7.66
CA ALA A 181 0.06 17.54 6.49
C ALA A 181 -1.18 17.70 5.58
N ILE A 182 -1.96 16.62 5.38
CA ILE A 182 -3.08 16.62 4.43
C ILE A 182 -4.40 17.03 5.09
N THR A 183 -4.57 16.68 6.37
CA THR A 183 -5.85 16.89 7.07
C THR A 183 -5.83 18.08 8.02
N LEU A 184 -4.68 18.64 8.42
CA LEU A 184 -4.66 19.81 9.32
C LEU A 184 -4.28 21.12 8.62
N ALA A 185 -4.07 21.08 7.30
CA ALA A 185 -3.97 22.26 6.44
C ALA A 185 -5.34 22.96 6.31
#